data_AF-A0ABD6LQR3-F1
#
_entry.id   AF-A0ABD6LQR3-F1
#
_cell.length_a   1.000
_cell.length_b   1.000
_cell.length_c   1.000
_cell.angle_alpha   90.00
_cell.angle_beta   90.00
_cell.angle_gamma   90.00
#
_symmetry.space_group_name_H-M   'P 1'
#
loop_
_entity.id
_entity.type
_entity.pdbx_description
1 polymer ?
#
loop_
_entity_poly.entity_id
_entity_poly.type
_entity_poly.pdbx_seq_one_letter_code
_entity_poly.pdbx_strand_id
1 'polypeptide(L)' 'MRLRQIWAEGTFAILKQEHKLNKIHKRGLQKSLEECLLLATALNLKRLIKTV' A
#
# COMPACT_ATOMS: atom_id res chain seq x y z
N MET A 1 -12.89 -12.52 -5.45
CA MET A 1 -12.41 -11.12 -5.37
C MET A 1 -12.21 -10.61 -3.95
N ARG A 2 -13.03 -11.02 -2.96
CA ARG A 2 -12.97 -10.56 -1.56
C ARG A 2 -11.59 -10.72 -0.86
N LEU A 3 -10.94 -11.87 -1.04
CA LEU A 3 -9.59 -12.12 -0.51
C LEU A 3 -8.54 -11.13 -1.02
N ARG A 4 -8.63 -10.70 -2.29
CA ARG A 4 -7.71 -9.72 -2.86
C ARG A 4 -7.87 -8.33 -2.25
N GLN A 5 -9.11 -7.91 -1.96
CA GLN A 5 -9.37 -6.65 -1.27
C GLN A 5 -8.76 -6.65 0.13
N ILE A 6 -9.01 -7.72 0.90
CA ILE A 6 -8.43 -7.91 2.25
C ILE A 6 -6.89 -7.84 2.19
N TRP A 7 -6.28 -8.49 1.20
CA TRP A 7 -4.82 -8.48 1.06
C TRP A 7 -4.27 -7.11 0.62
N ALA A 8 -4.99 -6.39 -0.24
CA ALA A 8 -4.61 -5.04 -0.65
C ALA A 8 -4.68 -4.06 0.53
N GLU A 9 -5.77 -4.09 1.29
CA GLU A 9 -5.95 -3.29 2.51
C GLU A 9 -4.91 -3.61 3.58
N GLY A 10 -4.63 -4.90 3.82
CA GLY A 10 -3.58 -5.34 4.75
C GLY A 10 -2.18 -4.89 4.33
N THR A 11 -1.87 -4.99 3.04
CA THR A 11 -0.57 -4.51 2.50
C THR A 11 -0.43 -3.01 2.68
N PHE A 12 -1.49 -2.24 2.39
CA PHE A 12 -1.49 -0.80 2.59
C PHE A 12 -1.33 -0.41 4.08
N ALA A 13 -1.99 -1.12 5.00
CA ALA A 13 -1.85 -0.87 6.43
C ALA A 13 -0.42 -1.08 6.94
N ILE A 14 0.25 -2.16 6.50
CA ILE A 14 1.65 -2.44 6.82
C ILE A 14 2.56 -1.34 6.26
N LEU A 15 2.39 -0.98 4.98
CA LEU A 15 3.18 0.08 4.34
C LEU A 15 2.97 1.44 5.03
N LYS A 16 1.73 1.78 5.41
CA LYS A 16 1.41 3.00 6.16
C LYS A 16 2.16 3.07 7.51
N GLN A 17 2.33 1.92 8.17
CA GLN A 17 3.09 1.81 9.42
C GLN A 17 4.60 1.92 9.18
N GLU A 18 5.14 1.20 8.19
CA GLU A 18 6.57 1.21 7.82
C GLU A 18 7.03 2.60 7.38
N HIS A 19 6.22 3.29 6.58
CA HIS A 19 6.47 4.67 6.17
C HIS A 19 6.29 5.68 7.31
N LYS A 20 5.92 5.24 8.53
CA LYS A 20 5.69 6.11 9.70
C LYS A 20 4.81 7.32 9.33
N LEU A 21 3.75 7.13 8.55
CA LEU A 21 2.88 8.23 8.10
C LEU A 21 2.35 9.08 9.28
N ASN A 22 2.17 8.47 10.44
CA ASN A 22 1.75 9.16 11.68
C ASN A 22 2.84 10.08 12.28
N LYS A 23 4.11 9.93 11.90
CA LYS A 23 5.27 10.71 12.38
C LYS A 23 5.81 11.67 11.32
N ILE A 24 5.30 11.61 10.08
CA ILE A 24 5.71 12.50 9.00
C ILE A 24 4.91 13.81 9.10
N HIS A 25 5.60 14.94 9.00
CA HIS A 25 4.98 16.27 8.94
C HIS A 25 4.11 16.44 7.68
N LYS A 26 3.13 17.35 7.71
CA LYS A 26 2.14 17.56 6.63
C LYS A 26 2.73 17.59 5.20
N ARG A 27 3.93 18.13 5.02
CA ARG A 27 4.60 18.24 3.70
C ARG A 27 5.10 16.91 3.12
N GLY A 28 5.48 15.95 3.97
CA GLY A 28 5.92 14.62 3.54
C GLY A 28 4.81 13.59 3.49
N LEU A 29 3.68 13.86 4.15
CA LEU A 29 2.59 12.89 4.34
C LEU A 29 1.92 12.51 3.01
N GLN A 30 1.74 13.48 2.11
CA GLN A 30 1.16 13.22 0.79
C GLN A 30 2.06 12.31 -0.05
N LYS A 31 3.37 12.62 -0.12
CA LYS A 31 4.33 11.82 -0.89
C LYS A 31 4.42 10.39 -0.38
N SER A 32 4.53 10.21 0.94
CA SER A 32 4.60 8.87 1.52
C SER A 32 3.27 8.10 1.43
N LEU A 33 2.13 8.79 1.39
CA LEU A 33 0.83 8.16 1.10
C LEU A 33 0.77 7.68 -0.36
N GLU A 34 1.20 8.52 -1.31
CA GLU A 34 1.27 8.16 -2.73
C GLU A 34 2.20 6.96 -2.96
N GLU A 35 3.38 6.95 -2.33
CA GLU A 35 4.31 5.82 -2.36
C GLU A 35 3.67 4.54 -1.81
N CYS A 36 2.99 4.64 -0.67
CA CYS A 36 2.27 3.51 -0.04
C CYS A 36 1.16 2.95 -0.94
N LEU A 37 0.39 3.81 -1.61
CA LEU A 37 -0.64 3.41 -2.57
C LEU A 37 -0.04 2.77 -3.81
N LEU A 38 1.02 3.36 -4.38
CA LEU A 38 1.71 2.82 -5.56
C LEU A 38 2.28 1.43 -5.28
N LEU A 39 2.95 1.24 -4.14
CA LEU A 39 3.51 -0.05 -3.72
C LEU A 39 2.43 -1.11 -3.51
N ALA A 40 1.33 -0.78 -2.82
CA ALA A 40 0.21 -1.69 -2.63
C ALA A 40 -0.41 -2.11 -3.97
N THR A 41 -0.56 -1.16 -4.90
CA THR A 41 -1.13 -1.40 -6.24
C THR A 41 -0.20 -2.27 -7.09
N ALA A 42 1.11 -1.96 -7.11
CA ALA A 42 2.11 -2.75 -7.82
C ALA A 42 2.18 -4.21 -7.32
N LEU A 43 2.10 -4.41 -6.00
CA LEU A 43 2.08 -5.75 -5.41
C LEU A 43 0.80 -6.50 -5.78
N ASN A 44 -0.35 -5.82 -5.79
CA ASN A 44 -1.62 -6.43 -6.19
C ASN A 44 -1.61 -6.85 -7.67
N LEU A 45 -1.04 -6.02 -8.55
CA LEU A 45 -0.84 -6.34 -9.97
C LEU A 45 0.12 -7.52 -10.17
N LYS A 46 1.25 -7.54 -9.46
CA LYS A 46 2.21 -8.66 -9.50
C LYS A 46 1.55 -9.98 -9.08
N ARG A 47 0.70 -9.94 -8.05
CA ARG A 47 -0.09 -11.10 -7.61
C ARG A 47 -1.10 -11.51 -8.67
N LEU A 48 -1.80 -10.57 -9.30
CA LEU A 48 -2.74 -10.84 -10.39
C LEU A 48 -2.07 -11.65 -11.51
N ILE A 49 -0.91 -11.18 -11.99
CA ILE A 49 -0.15 -11.81 -13.08
C ILE A 49 0.36 -13.20 -12.67
N LYS A 50 0.80 -13.39 -11.42
CA LYS A 50 1.25 -14.70 -10.90
C LYS A 50 0.11 -15.70 -10.68
N THR A 51 -1.11 -15.22 -10.51
CA THR A 51 -2.31 -16.06 -10.30
C THR A 51 -3.03 -16.44 -11.59
N VAL A 52 -2.51 -16.00 -12.74
CA VAL A 52 -2.87 -16.46 -14.10
C VAL A 52 -1.83 -17.49 -14.52
#